data_AF-A0A7C3ML64-F1
#
_entry.id   AF-A0A7C3ML64-F1
#
_cell.length_a   1.000
_cell.length_b   1.000
_cell.length_c   1.000
_cell.angle_alpha   90.00
_cell.angle_beta   90.00
_cell.angle_gamma   90.00
#
_symmetry.space_group_name_H-M   'P 1'
#
loop_
_entity.id
_entity.type
_entity.pdbx_description
1 polymer ?
#
loop_
_entity_poly.entity_id
_entity_poly.type
_entity_poly.pdbx_seq_one_letter_code
_entity_poly.pdbx_strand_id
1 'polypeptide(L)'
;MRFRRCYNPPQVRQSPIGYTDWLMTAAADVVLFTLGLFTWTFVEYVIHGFMGHIYRTFVTPLHAAHHRDPHAVFTVGAWMPLALITLILLWAFGFAPATVFWLGIMAGFVTYEIEHYRIHFAQPSCAYEARLRLHHLAHHRAAPNACFGVTSRLWDRIFGSEPEPARMTAMENSVAGTKQLTGPTNARLALRPWVFLQGPPS
;
A
#
# COMPACT_ATOMS: atom_id res chain seq x y z
N MET A 1 16.56 -68.20 30.53
CA MET A 1 15.55 -67.35 29.84
C MET A 1 16.18 -66.02 29.47
N ARG A 2 16.31 -65.71 28.17
CA ARG A 2 16.82 -64.40 27.67
C ARG A 2 15.65 -63.65 27.03
N PHE A 3 15.15 -62.61 27.70
CA PHE A 3 14.21 -61.67 27.08
C PHE A 3 15.01 -60.71 26.19
N ARG A 4 14.90 -60.85 24.87
CA ARG A 4 15.31 -59.79 23.93
C ARG A 4 14.18 -58.78 23.85
N ARG A 5 14.41 -57.57 24.37
CA ARG A 5 13.53 -56.42 24.17
C ARG A 5 13.73 -55.97 22.71
N CYS A 6 12.73 -56.17 21.86
CA CYS A 6 12.75 -55.64 20.50
C CYS A 6 12.75 -54.11 20.57
N TYR A 7 13.88 -53.47 20.26
CA TYR A 7 13.94 -52.04 20.02
C TYR A 7 13.29 -51.77 18.67
N ASN A 8 12.14 -51.10 18.66
CA ASN A 8 11.50 -50.64 17.44
C ASN A 8 11.88 -49.16 17.27
N PRO A 9 12.71 -48.79 16.30
CA PRO A 9 13.07 -47.39 16.11
C PRO A 9 11.82 -46.57 15.77
N PRO A 10 11.73 -45.31 16.23
CA PRO A 10 10.62 -44.44 15.88
C PRO A 10 10.58 -44.30 14.35
N GLN A 11 9.44 -44.70 13.76
CA GLN A 11 9.15 -44.45 12.37
C GLN A 11 9.10 -42.93 12.18
N VAL A 12 10.12 -42.35 11.54
CA VAL A 12 10.10 -40.96 11.12
C VAL A 12 8.98 -40.84 10.10
N ARG A 13 7.84 -40.29 10.52
CA ARG A 13 6.71 -40.02 9.64
C ARG A 13 7.18 -39.03 8.59
N GLN A 14 7.49 -39.52 7.38
CA GLN A 14 7.75 -38.65 6.23
C GLN A 14 6.52 -37.77 6.03
N SER A 15 6.74 -36.47 5.81
CA SER A 15 5.65 -35.56 5.46
C SER A 15 4.94 -36.08 4.21
N PRO A 16 3.60 -36.05 4.14
CA PRO A 16 2.86 -36.58 3.00
C PRO A 16 3.06 -35.77 1.70
N ILE A 17 3.81 -34.67 1.76
CA ILE A 17 4.11 -33.75 0.67
C ILE A 17 5.54 -34.04 0.22
N GLY A 18 5.71 -34.41 -1.06
CA GLY A 18 7.03 -34.63 -1.65
C GLY A 18 7.84 -33.34 -1.74
N TYR A 19 9.17 -33.44 -1.85
CA TYR A 19 10.05 -32.27 -2.02
C TYR A 19 9.64 -31.40 -3.23
N THR A 20 9.18 -32.03 -4.31
CA THR A 20 8.66 -31.36 -5.51
C THR A 20 7.37 -30.58 -5.23
N ASP A 21 6.44 -31.16 -4.48
CA ASP A 21 5.17 -30.50 -4.14
C ASP A 21 5.39 -29.30 -3.22
N TRP A 22 6.37 -29.40 -2.32
CA TRP A 22 6.79 -28.30 -1.46
C TRP A 22 7.37 -27.14 -2.27
N LEU A 23 8.27 -27.42 -3.22
CA LEU A 23 8.84 -26.39 -4.10
C LEU A 23 7.76 -25.71 -4.96
N MET A 24 6.83 -26.49 -5.51
CA MET A 24 5.75 -25.93 -6.33
C MET A 24 4.80 -25.06 -5.50
N THR A 25 4.48 -25.47 -4.27
CA THR A 25 3.66 -24.67 -3.35
C THR A 25 4.36 -23.37 -2.99
N ALA A 26 5.64 -23.43 -2.60
CA ALA A 26 6.41 -22.23 -2.25
C ALA A 26 6.55 -21.27 -3.45
N ALA A 27 6.76 -21.79 -4.65
CA ALA A 27 6.81 -20.97 -5.86
C ALA A 27 5.47 -20.29 -6.15
N ALA A 28 4.35 -21.02 -6.00
CA ALA A 28 3.01 -20.46 -6.14
C ALA A 28 2.75 -19.35 -5.12
N ASP A 29 3.17 -19.54 -3.86
CA ASP A 29 3.02 -18.54 -2.81
C ASP A 29 3.81 -17.26 -3.12
N VAL A 30 5.05 -17.38 -3.59
CA VAL A 30 5.84 -16.21 -4.02
C VAL A 30 5.14 -15.46 -5.16
N VAL A 31 4.65 -16.19 -6.17
CA VAL A 31 3.93 -15.58 -7.30
C VAL A 31 2.66 -14.87 -6.83
N LEU A 32 1.86 -15.50 -5.97
CA LEU A 32 0.63 -14.90 -5.44
C LEU A 32 0.92 -13.67 -4.60
N PHE A 33 1.94 -13.71 -3.74
CA PHE A 33 2.34 -12.57 -2.93
C PHE A 33 2.80 -11.39 -3.81
N THR A 34 3.65 -11.65 -4.80
CA THR A 34 4.12 -10.63 -5.74
C THR A 34 2.97 -10.08 -6.59
N LEU A 35 2.02 -10.92 -7.01
CA LEU A 35 0.83 -10.46 -7.73
C LEU A 35 -0.06 -9.58 -6.84
N GLY A 36 -0.18 -9.90 -5.55
CA GLY A 36 -0.87 -9.06 -4.55
C GLY A 36 -0.22 -7.70 -4.38
N LEU A 37 1.11 -7.67 -4.23
CA LEU A 37 1.90 -6.43 -4.19
C LEU A 37 1.70 -5.58 -5.46
N PHE A 38 1.78 -6.21 -6.63
CA PHE A 38 1.56 -5.52 -7.90
C PHE A 38 0.14 -4.98 -8.02
N THR A 39 -0.86 -5.78 -7.62
CA THR A 39 -2.28 -5.38 -7.61
C THR A 39 -2.50 -4.17 -6.72
N TRP A 40 -1.84 -4.09 -5.56
CA TRP A 40 -1.92 -2.92 -4.70
C TRP A 40 -1.53 -1.63 -5.44
N THR A 41 -0.46 -1.64 -6.24
CA THR A 41 -0.03 -0.43 -6.98
C THR A 41 -1.12 0.11 -7.91
N PHE A 42 -1.94 -0.78 -8.49
CA PHE A 42 -3.09 -0.39 -9.31
C PHE A 42 -4.25 0.14 -8.46
N VAL A 43 -4.54 -0.54 -7.35
CA VAL A 43 -5.59 -0.14 -6.40
C VAL A 43 -5.29 1.24 -5.81
N GLU A 44 -4.04 1.51 -5.44
CA GLU A 44 -3.53 2.81 -5.03
C GLU A 44 -3.85 3.88 -6.07
N TYR A 45 -3.48 3.64 -7.34
CA TYR A 45 -3.70 4.57 -8.43
C TYR A 45 -5.19 4.91 -8.62
N VAL A 46 -6.07 3.90 -8.56
CA VAL A 46 -7.53 4.10 -8.65
C VAL A 46 -8.05 4.91 -7.47
N ILE A 47 -7.60 4.61 -6.24
CA ILE A 47 -8.13 5.26 -5.04
C ILE A 47 -7.64 6.70 -4.91
N HIS A 48 -6.35 6.93 -5.11
CA HIS A 48 -5.76 8.26 -5.04
C HIS A 48 -6.24 9.15 -6.19
N GLY A 49 -6.24 8.63 -7.42
CA GLY A 49 -6.65 9.39 -8.60
C GLY A 49 -8.15 9.43 -8.83
N PHE A 50 -8.73 8.29 -9.21
CA PHE A 50 -10.12 8.25 -9.64
C PHE A 50 -11.09 8.53 -8.50
N MET A 51 -10.90 7.91 -7.33
CA MET A 51 -11.80 8.11 -6.20
C MET A 51 -11.48 9.38 -5.40
N GLY A 52 -10.23 9.83 -5.40
CA GLY A 52 -9.76 11.03 -4.71
C GLY A 52 -10.04 12.33 -5.46
N HIS A 53 -9.89 12.34 -6.79
CA HIS A 53 -9.98 13.55 -7.62
C HIS A 53 -11.06 13.54 -8.71
N ILE A 54 -11.24 12.43 -9.41
CA ILE A 54 -12.09 12.41 -10.63
C ILE A 54 -13.56 12.23 -10.27
N TYR A 55 -13.86 11.26 -9.41
CA TYR A 55 -15.22 10.92 -8.98
C TYR A 55 -15.45 11.30 -7.53
N ARG A 56 -16.65 11.81 -7.23
CA ARG A 56 -17.06 12.10 -5.86
C ARG A 56 -17.42 10.81 -5.14
N THR A 57 -16.52 10.35 -4.28
CA THR A 57 -16.67 9.14 -3.47
C THR A 57 -16.49 9.47 -1.97
N PHE A 58 -16.48 8.45 -1.12
CA PHE A 58 -16.13 8.61 0.29
C PHE A 58 -14.64 8.94 0.51
N VAL A 59 -13.77 8.71 -0.48
CA VAL A 59 -12.33 9.02 -0.43
C VAL A 59 -12.07 10.51 -0.71
N THR A 60 -12.85 11.13 -1.59
CA THR A 60 -12.70 12.54 -1.98
C THR A 60 -12.55 13.50 -0.79
N PRO A 61 -13.41 13.50 0.25
CA PRO A 61 -13.24 14.42 1.38
C PRO A 61 -12.00 14.13 2.23
N LEU A 62 -11.57 12.86 2.32
CA LEU A 62 -10.37 12.46 3.06
C LEU A 62 -9.12 12.95 2.32
N HIS A 63 -9.09 12.73 1.01
CA HIS A 63 -8.00 13.18 0.16
C HIS A 63 -7.91 14.70 0.08
N ALA A 64 -9.05 15.39 -0.05
CA ALA A 64 -9.11 16.84 0.01
C ALA A 64 -8.68 17.42 1.38
N ALA A 65 -8.84 16.67 2.48
CA ALA A 65 -8.28 17.06 3.77
C ALA A 65 -6.75 16.98 3.75
N HIS A 66 -6.18 15.93 3.16
CA HIS A 66 -4.74 15.79 2.98
C HIS A 66 -4.13 16.88 2.07
N HIS A 67 -4.78 17.23 0.96
CA HIS A 67 -4.33 18.35 0.11
C HIS A 67 -4.32 19.70 0.84
N ARG A 68 -5.25 19.92 1.78
CA ARG A 68 -5.30 21.15 2.59
C ARG A 68 -4.28 21.13 3.71
N ASP A 69 -4.11 19.98 4.36
CA ASP A 69 -3.15 19.77 5.42
C ASP A 69 -2.40 18.43 5.20
N PRO A 70 -1.20 18.50 4.61
CA PRO A 70 -0.38 17.32 4.37
C PRO A 70 0.04 16.55 5.63
N HIS A 71 -0.17 17.09 6.84
CA HIS A 71 -0.02 16.32 8.08
C HIS A 71 -1.06 15.20 8.24
N ALA A 72 -2.18 15.29 7.53
CA ALA A 72 -3.18 14.23 7.39
C ALA A 72 -2.76 13.16 6.37
N VAL A 73 -1.51 12.69 6.46
CA VAL A 73 -0.86 11.81 5.48
C VAL A 73 -1.31 10.36 5.54
N PHE A 74 -1.65 9.86 6.73
CA PHE A 74 -2.00 8.45 6.91
C PHE A 74 -3.45 8.19 6.50
N THR A 75 -3.66 7.20 5.63
CA THR A 75 -4.99 6.80 5.15
C THR A 75 -5.56 5.59 5.90
N VAL A 76 -4.75 4.96 6.76
CA VAL A 76 -5.09 3.75 7.54
C VAL A 76 -6.46 3.79 8.24
N GLY A 77 -6.90 4.96 8.72
CA GLY A 77 -8.23 5.10 9.33
C GLY A 77 -9.39 4.74 8.38
N ALA A 78 -9.22 4.97 7.07
CA ALA A 78 -10.19 4.60 6.04
C ALA A 78 -10.07 3.14 5.61
N TRP A 79 -8.89 2.53 5.77
CA TRP A 79 -8.58 1.18 5.29
C TRP A 79 -8.77 0.07 6.33
N MET A 80 -8.66 0.38 7.62
CA MET A 80 -8.84 -0.61 8.69
C MET A 80 -10.16 -1.39 8.61
N PRO A 81 -11.33 -0.77 8.34
CA PRO A 81 -12.58 -1.53 8.20
C PRO A 81 -12.53 -2.52 7.04
N LEU A 82 -11.93 -2.13 5.91
CA LEU A 82 -11.81 -2.99 4.73
C LEU A 82 -10.85 -4.16 4.98
N ALA A 83 -9.71 -3.91 5.62
CA ALA A 83 -8.76 -4.96 6.02
C ALA A 83 -9.41 -5.97 6.98
N LEU A 84 -10.18 -5.47 7.97
CA LEU A 84 -10.89 -6.32 8.93
C LEU A 84 -11.98 -7.17 8.26
N ILE A 85 -12.81 -6.56 7.41
CA ILE A 85 -13.84 -7.29 6.64
C ILE A 85 -13.19 -8.36 5.78
N THR A 86 -12.09 -8.04 5.10
CA THR A 86 -11.41 -9.02 4.23
C THR A 86 -10.81 -10.16 5.04
N LEU A 87 -10.26 -9.90 6.23
CA LEU A 87 -9.78 -10.95 7.13
C LEU A 87 -10.92 -11.86 7.62
N ILE A 88 -12.09 -11.28 7.94
CA ILE A 88 -13.29 -12.04 8.33
C ILE A 88 -13.76 -12.94 7.17
N LEU A 89 -13.76 -12.42 5.93
CA LEU A 89 -14.13 -13.19 4.75
C LEU A 89 -13.12 -14.33 4.48
N LEU A 90 -11.81 -14.07 4.57
CA LEU A 90 -10.80 -15.12 4.45
C LEU A 90 -10.94 -16.19 5.53
N TRP A 91 -11.30 -15.79 6.75
CA TRP A 91 -11.58 -16.73 7.84
C TRP A 91 -12.84 -17.56 7.57
N ALA A 92 -13.91 -16.93 7.06
CA ALA A 92 -15.19 -17.60 6.80
C ALA A 92 -15.13 -18.55 5.58
N PHE A 93 -14.32 -18.25 4.57
CA PHE A 93 -14.30 -18.97 3.29
C PHE A 93 -13.01 -19.79 3.03
N GLY A 94 -12.03 -19.74 3.93
CA GLY A 94 -10.80 -20.54 3.88
C GLY A 94 -9.56 -19.74 3.47
N PHE A 95 -8.42 -20.09 4.09
CA PHE A 95 -7.17 -19.32 4.05
C PHE A 95 -6.20 -19.64 2.89
N ALA A 96 -6.53 -20.55 1.96
CA ALA A 96 -5.60 -20.89 0.88
C ALA A 96 -6.32 -21.07 -0.45
N PRO A 97 -5.82 -20.52 -1.58
CA PRO A 97 -4.61 -19.71 -1.77
C PRO A 97 -4.80 -18.17 -1.61
N ALA A 98 -6.01 -17.70 -1.33
CA ALA A 98 -6.35 -16.27 -1.31
C ALA A 98 -5.59 -15.44 -0.26
N THR A 99 -5.15 -16.05 0.85
CA THR A 99 -4.46 -15.33 1.93
C THR A 99 -3.08 -14.82 1.51
N VAL A 100 -2.31 -15.58 0.74
CA VAL A 100 -0.95 -15.16 0.34
C VAL A 100 -1.01 -13.95 -0.61
N PHE A 101 -1.95 -13.97 -1.55
CA PHE A 101 -2.25 -12.82 -2.40
C PHE A 101 -2.71 -11.61 -1.58
N TRP A 102 -3.61 -11.80 -0.62
CA TRP A 102 -4.07 -10.73 0.27
C TRP A 102 -2.93 -10.14 1.12
N LEU A 103 -2.03 -10.97 1.65
CA LEU A 103 -0.84 -10.50 2.37
C LEU A 103 0.05 -9.63 1.47
N GLY A 104 0.15 -9.97 0.17
CA GLY A 104 0.80 -9.12 -0.82
C GLY A 104 0.14 -7.75 -0.96
N ILE A 105 -1.19 -7.69 -1.03
CA ILE A 105 -1.94 -6.42 -1.07
C ILE A 105 -1.69 -5.59 0.21
N MET A 106 -1.75 -6.22 1.38
CA MET A 106 -1.51 -5.53 2.66
C MET A 106 -0.08 -5.02 2.79
N ALA A 107 0.90 -5.80 2.35
CA ALA A 107 2.28 -5.35 2.30
C ALA A 107 2.42 -4.12 1.39
N GLY A 108 1.76 -4.13 0.22
CA GLY A 108 1.73 -2.98 -0.68
C GLY A 108 1.12 -1.73 -0.02
N PHE A 109 -0.01 -1.89 0.69
CA PHE A 109 -0.64 -0.82 1.43
C PHE A 109 0.27 -0.21 2.50
N VAL A 110 0.95 -1.05 3.29
CA VAL A 110 1.91 -0.56 4.29
C VAL A 110 3.08 0.16 3.64
N THR A 111 3.60 -0.36 2.53
CA THR A 111 4.63 0.34 1.74
C THR A 111 4.14 1.70 1.26
N TYR A 112 2.90 1.80 0.76
CA TYR A 112 2.29 3.08 0.37
C TYR A 112 2.24 4.07 1.53
N GLU A 113 1.75 3.68 2.71
CA GLU A 113 1.69 4.56 3.88
C GLU A 113 3.07 5.07 4.30
N ILE A 114 4.07 4.19 4.27
CA ILE A 114 5.47 4.54 4.60
C ILE A 114 6.03 5.51 3.57
N GLU A 115 5.93 5.20 2.27
CA GLU A 115 6.45 6.06 1.20
C GLU A 115 5.75 7.41 1.17
N HIS A 116 4.42 7.44 1.33
CA HIS A 116 3.65 8.68 1.39
C HIS A 116 4.08 9.56 2.57
N TYR A 117 4.27 8.95 3.75
CA TYR A 117 4.82 9.65 4.90
C TYR A 117 6.23 10.20 4.61
N ARG A 118 7.13 9.38 4.07
CA ARG A 118 8.51 9.79 3.77
C ARG A 118 8.56 10.92 2.75
N ILE A 119 7.72 10.87 1.71
CA ILE A 119 7.58 11.92 0.71
C ILE A 119 7.25 13.28 1.33
N HIS A 120 6.52 13.33 2.44
CA HIS A 120 6.20 14.60 3.11
C HIS A 120 7.19 14.96 4.24
N PHE A 121 7.67 13.98 5.00
CA PHE A 121 8.38 14.21 6.27
C PHE A 121 9.88 13.88 6.27
N ALA A 122 10.38 13.14 5.27
CA ALA A 122 11.76 12.66 5.26
C ALA A 122 12.58 13.22 4.09
N GLN A 123 13.91 13.21 4.27
CA GLN A 123 14.82 13.32 3.15
C GLN A 123 14.78 12.02 2.35
N PRO A 124 14.74 12.08 1.01
CA PRO A 124 14.75 10.89 0.19
C PRO A 124 16.04 10.10 0.41
N SER A 125 15.93 8.80 0.61
CA SER A 125 17.06 7.87 0.85
C SER A 125 17.79 7.49 -0.43
N CYS A 126 17.14 7.62 -1.59
CA CYS A 126 17.70 7.28 -2.89
C CYS A 126 17.11 8.14 -4.01
N ALA A 127 17.71 8.06 -5.20
CA ALA A 127 17.26 8.81 -6.37
C ALA A 127 15.84 8.44 -6.82
N TYR A 128 15.40 7.19 -6.59
CA TYR A 128 14.04 6.77 -6.91
C TYR A 128 13.01 7.47 -6.01
N GLU A 129 13.23 7.45 -4.70
CA GLU A 129 12.38 8.15 -3.72
C GLU A 129 12.38 9.67 -3.97
N ALA A 130 13.53 10.24 -4.36
CA ALA A 130 13.59 11.66 -4.74
C ALA A 130 12.68 11.99 -5.93
N ARG A 131 12.61 11.11 -6.95
CA ARG A 131 11.71 11.28 -8.10
C ARG A 131 10.24 11.14 -7.68
N LEU A 132 9.90 10.15 -6.85
CA LEU A 132 8.53 9.99 -6.33
C LEU A 132 8.11 11.19 -5.49
N ARG A 133 9.01 11.74 -4.66
CA ARG A 133 8.77 12.95 -3.89
C ARG A 133 8.42 14.13 -4.81
N LEU A 134 9.22 14.39 -5.83
CA LEU A 134 8.94 15.50 -6.77
C LEU A 134 7.62 15.27 -7.52
N HIS A 135 7.36 14.05 -7.97
CA HIS A 135 6.12 13.67 -8.66
C HIS A 135 4.89 13.92 -7.79
N HIS A 136 4.91 13.46 -6.54
CA HIS A 136 3.79 13.62 -5.61
C HIS A 136 3.62 15.07 -5.13
N LEU A 137 4.71 15.82 -4.91
CA LEU A 137 4.59 17.24 -4.57
C LEU A 137 4.07 18.08 -5.76
N ALA A 138 4.41 17.69 -6.99
CA ALA A 138 3.86 18.29 -8.20
C ALA A 138 2.36 18.02 -8.33
N HIS A 139 1.89 16.81 -7.97
CA HIS A 139 0.47 16.51 -7.83
C HIS A 139 -0.22 17.47 -6.84
N HIS A 140 0.34 17.66 -5.65
CA HIS A 140 -0.22 18.55 -4.62
C HIS A 140 -0.38 20.01 -5.08
N ARG A 141 0.58 20.53 -5.85
CA ARG A 141 0.69 21.98 -6.10
C ARG A 141 0.45 22.44 -7.52
N ALA A 142 0.78 21.62 -8.51
CA ALA A 142 0.81 22.02 -9.91
C ALA A 142 -0.24 21.28 -10.76
N ALA A 143 -0.55 20.03 -10.44
CA ALA A 143 -1.56 19.27 -11.16
C ALA A 143 -2.33 18.29 -10.24
N PRO A 144 -3.32 18.79 -9.47
CA PRO A 144 -4.13 17.95 -8.59
C PRO A 144 -4.90 16.84 -9.33
N ASN A 145 -5.20 17.03 -10.62
CA ASN A 145 -5.91 16.04 -11.44
C ASN A 145 -4.97 15.19 -12.33
N ALA A 146 -3.70 15.04 -11.93
CA ALA A 146 -2.67 14.26 -12.63
C ALA A 146 -1.68 13.67 -11.61
N CYS A 147 -0.75 12.81 -12.05
CA CYS A 147 0.33 12.28 -11.21
C CYS A 147 -0.19 11.55 -9.94
N PHE A 148 -1.11 10.62 -10.13
CA PHE A 148 -1.80 9.91 -9.06
C PHE A 148 -0.97 8.78 -8.43
N GLY A 149 0.10 8.32 -9.05
CA GLY A 149 0.98 7.31 -8.46
C GLY A 149 1.82 7.88 -7.31
N VAL A 150 1.77 7.26 -6.13
CA VAL A 150 2.61 7.63 -4.97
C VAL A 150 3.81 6.71 -4.85
N THR A 151 3.60 5.39 -4.98
CA THR A 151 4.67 4.38 -4.92
C THR A 151 5.34 4.11 -6.27
N SER A 152 4.65 4.43 -7.36
CA SER A 152 5.12 4.21 -8.74
C SER A 152 4.39 5.09 -9.75
N ARG A 153 5.11 5.54 -10.77
CA ARG A 153 4.56 6.30 -11.92
C ARG A 153 3.97 5.41 -13.01
N LEU A 154 4.01 4.08 -12.84
CA LEU A 154 3.65 3.10 -13.87
C LEU A 154 2.24 3.34 -14.43
N TRP A 155 1.26 3.44 -13.55
CA TRP A 155 -0.14 3.58 -13.95
C TRP A 155 -0.43 4.97 -14.51
N ASP A 156 0.27 6.01 -14.05
CA ASP A 156 0.16 7.33 -14.64
C ASP A 156 0.56 7.34 -16.12
N ARG A 157 1.59 6.58 -16.48
CA ARG A 157 2.05 6.43 -17.87
C ARG A 157 1.11 5.57 -18.70
N ILE A 158 0.63 4.46 -18.13
CA ILE A 158 -0.28 3.55 -18.83
C ILE A 158 -1.61 4.25 -19.17
N PHE A 159 -2.14 5.04 -18.25
CA PHE A 159 -3.45 5.70 -18.40
C PHE A 159 -3.37 7.18 -18.80
N GLY A 160 -2.17 7.72 -19.00
CA GLY A 160 -1.97 9.08 -19.48
C GLY A 160 -2.33 10.19 -18.48
N SER A 161 -2.24 9.92 -17.18
CA SER A 161 -2.32 10.96 -16.14
C SER A 161 -0.96 11.56 -15.78
N GLU A 162 0.12 11.13 -16.42
CA GLU A 162 1.41 11.83 -16.41
C GLU A 162 1.45 12.89 -17.51
N PRO A 163 1.67 14.19 -17.18
CA PRO A 163 1.84 15.23 -18.19
C PRO A 163 3.04 14.97 -19.11
N GLU A 164 3.02 15.58 -20.29
CA GLU A 164 4.14 15.55 -21.24
C GLU A 164 5.49 15.86 -20.57
N PRO A 165 6.61 15.24 -20.98
CA PRO A 165 7.88 15.31 -20.25
C PRO A 165 8.35 16.73 -19.90
N ALA A 166 8.26 17.67 -20.85
CA ALA A 166 8.66 19.07 -20.61
C ALA A 166 7.80 19.74 -19.52
N ARG A 167 6.49 19.49 -19.53
CA ARG A 167 5.57 20.01 -18.50
C ARG A 167 5.84 19.33 -17.16
N MET A 168 6.07 18.03 -17.15
CA MET A 168 6.38 17.29 -15.94
C MET A 168 7.66 17.82 -15.28
N THR A 169 8.75 18.00 -16.05
CA THR A 169 10.00 18.59 -15.54
C THR A 169 9.78 20.00 -14.97
N ALA A 170 8.99 20.84 -15.63
CA ALA A 170 8.67 22.17 -15.12
C ALA A 170 7.92 22.11 -13.78
N MET A 171 6.97 21.18 -13.64
CA MET A 171 6.21 20.97 -12.40
C MET A 171 7.11 20.45 -11.27
N GLU A 172 7.94 19.44 -11.53
CA GLU A 172 8.93 18.91 -10.56
C GLU A 172 9.89 20.01 -10.09
N ASN A 173 10.38 20.85 -11.01
CA ASN A 173 11.24 21.99 -10.69
C ASN A 173 10.54 23.03 -9.80
N SER A 174 9.24 23.28 -10.01
CA SER A 174 8.48 24.23 -9.19
C SER A 174 8.33 23.80 -7.72
N VAL A 175 8.51 22.50 -7.43
CA VAL A 175 8.36 21.94 -6.08
C VAL A 175 9.67 21.44 -5.48
N ALA A 176 10.78 21.48 -6.23
CA ALA A 176 12.09 20.98 -5.78
C ALA A 176 12.61 21.63 -4.49
N GLY A 177 12.27 22.89 -4.26
CA GLY A 177 12.63 23.63 -3.03
C GLY A 177 11.76 23.34 -1.81
N THR A 178 10.78 22.42 -1.91
CA THR A 178 9.84 22.14 -0.83
C THR A 178 10.49 21.41 0.33
N LYS A 179 10.58 22.09 1.48
CA LYS A 179 11.06 21.49 2.73
C LYS A 179 10.11 20.40 3.23
N GLN A 180 10.68 19.44 3.94
CA GLN A 180 9.93 18.42 4.68
C GLN A 180 9.07 19.07 5.76
N LEU A 181 7.93 18.43 6.03
CA LEU A 181 7.08 18.76 7.16
C LEU A 181 7.74 18.33 8.47
N THR A 182 7.41 19.02 9.55
CA THR A 182 7.85 18.71 10.91
C THR A 182 6.67 18.82 11.86
N GLY A 183 6.64 18.01 12.92
CA GLY A 183 5.53 18.00 13.88
C GLY A 183 4.62 16.77 13.74
N PRO A 184 3.45 16.78 14.41
CA PRO A 184 2.60 15.59 14.51
C PRO A 184 1.89 15.27 13.20
N THR A 185 1.56 13.99 13.00
CA THR A 185 0.68 13.52 11.92
C THR A 185 -0.68 13.11 12.46
N ASN A 186 -1.61 12.82 11.55
CA ASN A 186 -2.88 12.16 11.87
C ASN A 186 -2.74 10.68 12.30
N ALA A 187 -1.52 10.13 12.49
CA ALA A 187 -1.34 8.75 12.95
C ALA A 187 -2.08 8.46 14.28
N ARG A 188 -2.19 9.47 15.16
CA ARG A 188 -2.95 9.34 16.42
C ARG A 188 -4.47 9.20 16.20
N LEU A 189 -4.98 9.71 15.08
CA LEU A 189 -6.38 9.62 14.68
C LEU A 189 -6.71 8.28 14.03
N ALA A 190 -5.71 7.51 13.58
CA ALA A 190 -5.91 6.16 13.08
C ALA A 190 -6.65 5.27 14.10
N LEU A 191 -6.44 5.50 15.40
CA LEU A 191 -7.09 4.78 16.49
C LEU A 191 -8.48 5.33 16.85
N ARG A 192 -8.97 6.37 16.16
CA ARG A 192 -10.26 7.04 16.41
C ARG A 192 -10.99 7.34 15.09
N PRO A 193 -11.38 6.32 14.31
CA PRO A 193 -11.92 6.50 12.96
C PRO A 193 -13.20 7.35 12.89
N TRP A 194 -13.96 7.44 13.99
CA TRP A 194 -15.17 8.27 14.10
C TRP A 194 -14.92 9.78 14.06
N VAL A 195 -13.68 10.24 14.25
CA VAL A 195 -13.35 11.69 14.16
C VAL A 195 -13.57 12.21 12.74
N PHE A 196 -13.38 11.38 11.71
CA PHE A 196 -13.62 11.78 10.31
C PHE A 196 -15.11 11.85 9.94
N LEU A 197 -16.01 11.39 10.81
CA LEU A 197 -17.47 11.47 10.62
C LEU A 197 -18.09 12.75 11.20
N GLN A 198 -17.33 13.54 11.97
CA GLN A 198 -17.89 14.67 12.71
C GLN A 198 -18.06 15.97 11.91
N GLY A 199 -17.72 15.98 10.61
CA GLY A 199 -17.73 17.21 9.81
C GLY A 199 -16.70 18.24 10.30
N PRO A 200 -16.39 19.29 9.51
CA PRO A 200 -15.48 20.33 9.96
C PRO A 200 -16.09 21.05 11.19
N PRO A 201 -15.27 21.48 12.17
CA PRO A 201 -15.76 22.33 13.24
C PRO A 201 -16.32 23.63 12.63
N SER A 202 -17.48 24.04 13.16
CA SER A 202 -18.22 25.26 12.80
C SER A 202 -17.40 26.52 12.97
#